data_AF-A0A0T9NTK0-F1
#
_entry.id   AF-A0A0T9NTK0-F1
#
_cell.length_a   1.000
_cell.length_b   1.000
_cell.length_c   1.000
_cell.angle_alpha   90.00
_cell.angle_beta   90.00
_cell.angle_gamma   90.00
#
_symmetry.space_group_name_H-M   'P 1'
#
loop_
_entity.id
_entity.type
_entity.pdbx_description
1 polymer ?
#
loop_
_entity_poly.entity_id
_entity_poly.type
_entity_poly.pdbx_seq_one_letter_code
_entity_poly.pdbx_strand_id
1 'polypeptide(L)'
;MAKLLFRCQLKNETVSLIGQWFFLGIPLISDYLQGYSGDLMMKFILPFKLKKLTFSAGLLLLALPYAHAADSPVPPAIDAKAYVLMDYNSGKVLAEGNSDQRLDPASLTKIMSSYVIGQAIKAGKVHPDDLVTVGKDAWATGNPALRGSSLMFLKPGDQVKLSDLNKGIVIQSGNDASIALADYIAGSQDSFVGLMNKYAKALGLNNTNFMTVHGLDAPGQYSTAHDMAVLGQALIRDVPDEYALHKEKEFTFNKIRQINRNRLLWNTNINVDGMKTGFTTGAGHNLVASATDGPMRLISVVLGAPSDRVRFSESEKLLTWGFRFYETVVPIKATKPFVTQKVWFGDTGQAELGVAEDAAITIPKGQMKNLKASYKLNETELRAPLAKHQVVGTIDFQLNGQTIDQRPLVVLNEVKEGGFFSRIWDFVMMKISQLFS
;
A
#
# COMPACT_ATOMS: atom_id res chain seq x y z
N MET A 1 -36.15 53.02 -27.56
CA MET A 1 -37.57 53.07 -27.19
C MET A 1 -37.84 51.87 -26.26
N ALA A 2 -38.21 52.16 -25.00
CA ALA A 2 -38.70 51.32 -23.87
C ALA A 2 -38.01 49.96 -23.56
N LYS A 3 -37.35 49.74 -22.41
CA LYS A 3 -37.79 49.63 -20.98
C LYS A 3 -38.53 48.33 -20.62
N LEU A 4 -37.91 47.52 -19.74
CA LEU A 4 -38.33 47.15 -18.37
C LEU A 4 -37.24 46.20 -17.79
N LEU A 5 -36.39 46.59 -16.83
CA LEU A 5 -36.52 46.69 -15.37
C LEU A 5 -36.80 45.37 -14.62
N PHE A 6 -35.79 44.89 -13.86
CA PHE A 6 -35.79 44.56 -12.41
C PHE A 6 -34.45 43.87 -12.07
N ARG A 7 -33.42 44.54 -11.53
CA ARG A 7 -33.10 44.93 -10.13
C ARG A 7 -32.73 43.77 -9.19
N CYS A 8 -31.52 43.91 -8.65
CA CYS A 8 -30.70 43.03 -7.81
C CYS A 8 -30.99 43.23 -6.31
N GLN A 9 -30.90 42.17 -5.48
CA GLN A 9 -30.22 42.20 -4.17
C GLN A 9 -30.20 40.84 -3.43
N LEU A 10 -28.96 40.42 -3.12
CA LEU A 10 -28.41 39.79 -1.90
C LEU A 10 -29.30 39.27 -0.73
N LYS A 11 -28.78 38.15 -0.16
CA LYS A 11 -28.60 37.76 1.27
C LYS A 11 -29.57 36.77 1.93
N ASN A 12 -28.93 35.70 2.42
CA ASN A 12 -29.03 34.97 3.70
C ASN A 12 -30.38 34.49 4.25
N GLU A 13 -30.34 33.20 4.59
CA GLU A 13 -31.18 32.45 5.51
C GLU A 13 -31.21 33.05 6.93
N THR A 14 -32.40 33.21 7.51
CA THR A 14 -32.79 32.76 8.86
C THR A 14 -34.29 33.09 9.12
N VAL A 15 -34.88 32.41 10.13
CA VAL A 15 -36.21 32.63 10.78
C VAL A 15 -37.37 31.79 10.16
N SER A 16 -37.84 30.73 10.83
CA SER A 16 -38.80 30.62 11.97
C SER A 16 -40.27 30.90 11.63
N LEU A 17 -41.15 29.91 11.89
CA LEU A 17 -42.56 30.02 12.29
C LEU A 17 -42.95 28.65 12.92
N ILE A 18 -43.31 28.53 14.19
CA ILE A 18 -44.55 28.94 14.92
C ILE A 18 -45.74 27.99 14.69
N GLY A 19 -46.20 27.40 15.79
CA GLY A 19 -47.55 26.88 16.06
C GLY A 19 -47.65 26.60 17.57
N GLN A 20 -48.08 27.55 18.40
CA GLN A 20 -49.44 27.80 18.93
C GLN A 20 -49.94 26.87 20.07
N TRP A 21 -49.76 27.36 21.30
CA TRP A 21 -50.63 27.43 22.50
C TRP A 21 -51.81 26.45 22.70
N PHE A 22 -51.88 25.80 23.88
CA PHE A 22 -52.89 26.11 24.94
C PHE A 22 -52.76 25.25 26.24
N PHE A 23 -53.14 25.90 27.37
CA PHE A 23 -53.57 25.42 28.69
C PHE A 23 -52.60 24.68 29.66
N LEU A 24 -52.31 25.32 30.81
CA LEU A 24 -52.84 24.91 32.13
C LEU A 24 -52.42 25.90 33.24
N GLY A 25 -53.33 26.17 34.17
CA GLY A 25 -53.08 26.93 35.40
C GLY A 25 -53.52 26.16 36.65
N ILE A 26 -52.77 26.36 37.74
CA ILE A 26 -53.10 26.30 39.18
C ILE A 26 -53.55 24.92 39.77
N PRO A 27 -53.55 24.68 41.11
CA PRO A 27 -52.43 24.13 41.93
C PRO A 27 -52.81 22.94 42.88
N LEU A 28 -51.87 22.56 43.76
CA LEU A 28 -51.99 22.05 45.16
C LEU A 28 -51.76 20.54 45.51
N ILE A 29 -50.90 20.40 46.54
CA ILE A 29 -50.87 19.44 47.68
C ILE A 29 -50.45 17.97 47.42
N SER A 30 -49.28 17.52 47.90
CA SER A 30 -49.01 17.07 49.30
C SER A 30 -47.64 16.40 49.43
N ASP A 31 -46.90 16.80 50.47
CA ASP A 31 -45.92 16.10 51.33
C ASP A 31 -45.36 14.71 50.95
N TYR A 32 -44.03 14.56 51.07
CA TYR A 32 -43.43 13.79 52.20
C TYR A 32 -41.89 13.91 52.27
N LEU A 33 -41.41 14.24 53.49
CA LEU A 33 -40.08 14.00 54.11
C LEU A 33 -38.86 14.79 53.61
N GLN A 34 -38.47 15.88 54.29
CA GLN A 34 -37.61 15.96 55.50
C GLN A 34 -36.14 15.57 55.28
N GLY A 35 -35.23 16.53 55.50
CA GLY A 35 -33.89 16.22 56.00
C GLY A 35 -32.77 17.19 55.63
N TYR A 36 -32.57 18.19 56.49
CA TYR A 36 -31.32 18.90 56.80
C TYR A 36 -30.86 20.10 55.95
N SER A 37 -31.06 21.25 56.60
CA SER A 37 -30.55 22.60 56.40
C SER A 37 -29.03 22.71 56.39
N GLY A 38 -28.50 23.54 55.49
CA GLY A 38 -27.31 24.34 55.78
C GLY A 38 -27.71 25.60 56.55
N ASP A 39 -26.83 26.08 57.43
CA ASP A 39 -26.36 27.47 57.45
C ASP A 39 -25.58 27.78 58.75
N LEU A 40 -24.50 28.54 58.60
CA LEU A 40 -24.39 29.95 59.03
C LEU A 40 -22.98 30.32 59.56
N MET A 41 -22.38 31.29 58.86
CA MET A 41 -21.56 32.43 59.31
C MET A 41 -21.04 32.46 60.76
N MET A 42 -19.77 32.86 60.97
CA MET A 42 -19.44 34.27 61.27
C MET A 42 -17.91 34.51 61.44
N LYS A 43 -17.54 35.77 61.17
CA LYS A 43 -16.21 36.40 61.15
C LYS A 43 -15.42 36.31 62.47
N PHE A 44 -14.08 36.26 62.35
CA PHE A 44 -13.16 36.81 63.35
C PHE A 44 -12.02 37.59 62.67
N ILE A 45 -11.63 38.70 63.30
CA ILE A 45 -10.67 39.73 62.86
C ILE A 45 -9.37 39.57 63.68
N LEU A 46 -8.26 40.13 63.18
CA LEU A 46 -7.02 40.64 63.84
C LEU A 46 -5.69 39.88 63.56
N PRO A 47 -4.53 40.58 63.61
CA PRO A 47 -3.67 40.79 62.44
C PRO A 47 -2.22 40.34 62.67
N PHE A 48 -1.43 40.12 61.60
CA PHE A 48 0.02 39.99 61.76
C PHE A 48 0.83 40.72 60.69
N LYS A 49 1.87 41.40 61.19
CA LYS A 49 2.77 42.35 60.53
C LYS A 49 3.56 41.70 59.39
N LEU A 50 3.52 42.30 58.19
CA LEU A 50 4.50 42.04 57.13
C LEU A 50 5.81 42.80 57.43
N LYS A 51 6.91 42.07 57.65
CA LYS A 51 8.27 42.56 57.42
C LYS A 51 8.79 41.96 56.12
N LYS A 52 9.38 42.83 55.30
CA LYS A 52 9.97 42.61 53.98
C LYS A 52 10.96 41.44 53.96
N LEU A 53 10.92 40.62 52.91
CA LEU A 53 12.13 40.01 52.35
C LEU A 53 12.00 39.92 50.83
N THR A 54 12.80 40.73 50.15
CA THR A 54 13.05 40.73 48.72
C THR A 54 13.77 39.45 48.32
N PHE A 55 13.18 38.64 47.43
CA PHE A 55 13.89 37.58 46.72
C PHE A 55 13.63 37.77 45.22
N SER A 56 14.57 38.41 44.55
CA SER A 56 14.61 38.53 43.10
C SER A 56 15.05 37.19 42.51
N ALA A 57 14.11 36.28 42.26
CA ALA A 57 14.37 35.09 41.47
C ALA A 57 14.16 35.44 39.99
N GLY A 58 15.27 35.67 39.28
CA GLY A 58 15.27 35.79 37.82
C GLY A 58 14.82 34.47 37.19
N LEU A 59 13.61 34.48 36.63
CA LEU A 59 13.05 33.35 35.91
C LEU A 59 13.73 33.26 34.53
N LEU A 60 14.86 32.56 34.46
CA LEU A 60 15.52 32.22 33.21
C LEU A 60 14.69 31.12 32.52
N LEU A 61 13.70 31.53 31.72
CA LEU A 61 12.99 30.65 30.81
C LEU A 61 13.99 30.14 29.76
N LEU A 62 14.58 28.98 30.01
CA LEU A 62 15.24 28.17 29.00
C LEU A 62 14.18 27.79 27.97
N ALA A 63 14.11 28.54 26.88
CA ALA A 63 13.41 28.12 25.67
C ALA A 63 14.16 26.90 25.11
N LEU A 64 13.78 25.71 25.57
CA LEU A 64 14.17 24.48 24.90
C LEU A 64 13.64 24.57 23.47
N PRO A 65 14.47 24.45 22.43
CA PRO A 65 13.97 24.31 21.08
C PRO A 65 13.15 23.02 21.05
N TYR A 66 11.83 23.15 21.00
CA TYR A 66 10.97 22.05 20.57
C TYR A 66 11.45 21.69 19.17
N ALA A 67 12.15 20.56 19.05
CA ALA A 67 12.35 19.92 17.77
C ALA A 67 10.95 19.67 17.21
N HIS A 68 10.53 20.48 16.24
CA HIS A 68 9.36 20.18 15.43
C HIS A 68 9.69 18.86 14.73
N ALA A 69 9.22 17.75 15.29
CA ALA A 69 9.01 16.55 14.49
C ALA A 69 8.20 17.02 13.28
N ALA A 70 8.68 16.74 12.07
CA ALA A 70 7.86 16.97 10.90
C ALA A 70 6.64 16.06 11.05
N ASP A 71 5.52 16.63 11.51
CA ASP A 71 4.30 15.88 11.74
C ASP A 71 3.95 15.16 10.45
N SER A 72 3.94 13.82 10.52
CA SER A 72 3.58 13.01 9.37
C SER A 72 2.16 13.41 8.95
N PRO A 73 1.91 13.61 7.65
CA PRO A 73 0.58 13.95 7.15
C PRO A 73 -0.47 13.02 7.75
N VAL A 74 -1.54 13.58 8.31
CA VAL A 74 -2.62 12.78 8.89
C VAL A 74 -3.42 12.12 7.76
N PRO A 75 -3.56 10.78 7.74
CA PRO A 75 -4.36 10.10 6.74
C PRO A 75 -5.85 10.49 6.78
N PRO A 76 -6.54 10.49 5.64
CA PRO A 76 -7.99 10.69 5.63
C PRO A 76 -8.71 9.51 6.30
N ALA A 77 -9.85 9.78 6.95
CA ALA A 77 -10.76 8.71 7.37
C ALA A 77 -11.34 8.00 6.13
N ILE A 78 -11.38 6.66 6.16
CA ILE A 78 -11.82 5.81 5.04
C ILE A 78 -13.05 5.00 5.45
N ASP A 79 -14.11 5.06 4.65
CA ASP A 79 -15.35 4.29 4.86
C ASP A 79 -15.26 2.88 4.25
N ALA A 80 -14.50 2.01 4.92
CA ALA A 80 -14.31 0.61 4.55
C ALA A 80 -13.92 -0.24 5.77
N LYS A 81 -14.03 -1.58 5.67
CA LYS A 81 -13.61 -2.50 6.74
C LYS A 81 -12.09 -2.47 6.94
N ALA A 82 -11.34 -2.46 5.84
CA ALA A 82 -9.88 -2.39 5.84
C ALA A 82 -9.35 -1.63 4.63
N TYR A 83 -8.19 -0.99 4.77
CA TYR A 83 -7.51 -0.33 3.67
C TYR A 83 -5.99 -0.23 3.88
N VAL A 84 -5.26 -0.04 2.78
CA VAL A 84 -3.85 0.37 2.79
C VAL A 84 -3.54 1.25 1.58
N LEU A 85 -2.60 2.18 1.75
CA LEU A 85 -1.95 2.92 0.68
C LEU A 85 -0.44 2.68 0.79
N MET A 86 0.16 2.18 -0.29
CA MET A 86 1.57 1.78 -0.35
C MET A 86 2.25 2.44 -1.55
N ASP A 87 3.47 2.93 -1.37
CA ASP A 87 4.33 3.31 -2.50
C ASP A 87 4.94 2.06 -3.15
N TYR A 88 4.83 1.98 -4.47
CA TYR A 88 5.30 0.83 -5.24
C TYR A 88 6.82 0.67 -5.21
N ASN A 89 7.59 1.76 -5.29
CA ASN A 89 9.04 1.67 -5.45
C ASN A 89 9.72 1.38 -4.10
N SER A 90 9.30 2.06 -3.03
CA SER A 90 9.91 1.92 -1.70
C SER A 90 9.30 0.78 -0.87
N GLY A 91 8.07 0.37 -1.18
CA GLY A 91 7.26 -0.53 -0.36
C GLY A 91 6.70 0.13 0.90
N LYS A 92 6.86 1.44 1.08
CA LYS A 92 6.42 2.15 2.28
C LYS A 92 4.89 2.22 2.35
N VAL A 93 4.32 1.73 3.45
CA VAL A 93 2.92 2.00 3.81
C VAL A 93 2.80 3.44 4.29
N LEU A 94 1.90 4.21 3.65
CA LEU A 94 1.66 5.63 3.91
C LEU A 94 0.40 5.87 4.75
N ALA A 95 -0.59 4.98 4.63
CA ALA A 95 -1.81 4.99 5.40
C ALA A 95 -2.38 3.57 5.46
N GLU A 96 -2.95 3.18 6.59
CA GLU A 96 -3.58 1.89 6.76
C GLU A 96 -4.65 1.90 7.86
N GLY A 97 -5.60 0.98 7.74
CA GLY A 97 -6.57 0.68 8.78
C GLY A 97 -7.02 -0.77 8.65
N ASN A 98 -6.86 -1.55 9.72
CA ASN A 98 -7.12 -3.00 9.74
C ASN A 98 -6.45 -3.74 8.56
N SER A 99 -5.27 -3.30 8.13
CA SER A 99 -4.62 -3.75 6.88
C SER A 99 -4.27 -5.24 6.87
N ASP A 100 -4.05 -5.84 8.04
CA ASP A 100 -3.80 -7.28 8.24
C ASP A 100 -5.05 -8.10 8.61
N GLN A 101 -6.23 -7.47 8.64
CA GLN A 101 -7.47 -8.18 8.90
C GLN A 101 -7.81 -9.12 7.73
N ARG A 102 -8.02 -10.41 8.04
CA ARG A 102 -8.46 -11.41 7.07
C ARG A 102 -9.90 -11.15 6.66
N LEU A 103 -10.10 -10.93 5.37
CA LEU A 103 -11.38 -10.67 4.74
C LEU A 103 -11.53 -11.48 3.45
N ASP A 104 -12.77 -11.68 3.01
CA ASP A 104 -13.04 -12.34 1.74
C ASP A 104 -12.55 -11.47 0.58
N PRO A 105 -11.63 -11.98 -0.27
CA PRO A 105 -11.04 -11.19 -1.36
C PRO A 105 -12.02 -11.00 -2.53
N ALA A 106 -13.07 -11.83 -2.63
CA ALA A 106 -13.92 -11.91 -3.82
C ALA A 106 -13.06 -12.02 -5.10
N SER A 107 -13.48 -11.36 -6.19
CA SER A 107 -12.73 -11.34 -7.45
C SER A 107 -11.33 -10.68 -7.40
N LEU A 108 -10.88 -10.11 -6.27
CA LEU A 108 -9.47 -9.74 -6.12
C LEU A 108 -8.55 -10.97 -6.17
N THR A 109 -9.07 -12.16 -5.89
CA THR A 109 -8.40 -13.45 -6.13
C THR A 109 -7.82 -13.57 -7.54
N LYS A 110 -8.48 -12.98 -8.54
CA LYS A 110 -8.02 -13.01 -9.94
C LYS A 110 -6.73 -12.22 -10.17
N ILE A 111 -6.30 -11.37 -9.24
CA ILE A 111 -4.96 -10.76 -9.30
C ILE A 111 -3.90 -11.86 -9.17
N MET A 112 -4.09 -12.83 -8.25
CA MET A 112 -3.17 -13.96 -8.13
C MET A 112 -3.30 -14.91 -9.33
N SER A 113 -4.51 -15.15 -9.84
CA SER A 113 -4.69 -15.96 -11.05
C SER A 113 -3.97 -15.35 -12.26
N SER A 114 -4.13 -14.04 -12.46
CA SER A 114 -3.40 -13.27 -13.48
C SER A 114 -1.90 -13.31 -13.24
N TYR A 115 -1.43 -13.18 -12.00
CA TYR A 115 0.00 -13.33 -11.66
C TYR A 115 0.56 -14.70 -12.07
N VAL A 116 -0.16 -15.80 -11.77
CA VAL A 116 0.22 -17.16 -12.17
C VAL A 116 0.26 -17.31 -13.69
N ILE A 117 -0.75 -16.78 -14.40
CA ILE A 117 -0.82 -16.79 -15.87
C ILE A 117 0.36 -16.01 -16.46
N GLY A 118 0.61 -14.80 -15.98
CA GLY A 118 1.74 -13.96 -16.42
C GLY A 118 3.08 -14.65 -16.19
N GLN A 119 3.26 -15.34 -15.07
CA GLN A 119 4.49 -16.12 -14.81
C GLN A 119 4.62 -17.31 -15.77
N ALA A 120 3.52 -18.00 -16.10
CA ALA A 120 3.54 -19.09 -17.06
C ALA A 120 3.91 -18.62 -18.48
N ILE A 121 3.36 -17.47 -18.91
CA ILE A 121 3.70 -16.82 -20.19
C ILE A 121 5.16 -16.39 -20.19
N LYS A 122 5.61 -15.67 -19.14
CA LYS A 122 7.01 -15.20 -19.00
C LYS A 122 8.01 -16.36 -19.04
N ALA A 123 7.64 -17.52 -18.49
CA ALA A 123 8.45 -18.72 -18.51
C ALA A 123 8.37 -19.53 -19.82
N GLY A 124 7.59 -19.08 -20.82
CA GLY A 124 7.40 -19.77 -22.10
C GLY A 124 6.66 -21.12 -21.98
N LYS A 125 5.90 -21.34 -20.89
CA LYS A 125 5.14 -22.58 -20.69
C LYS A 125 3.85 -22.62 -21.49
N VAL A 126 3.28 -21.44 -21.73
CA VAL A 126 2.08 -21.21 -22.53
C VAL A 126 2.29 -19.93 -23.32
N HIS A 127 1.58 -19.77 -24.43
CA HIS A 127 1.69 -18.64 -25.34
C HIS A 127 0.34 -17.93 -25.50
N PRO A 128 0.32 -16.60 -25.72
CA PRO A 128 -0.92 -15.85 -25.92
C PRO A 128 -1.82 -16.33 -27.07
N ASP A 129 -1.23 -17.00 -28.07
CA ASP A 129 -1.93 -17.54 -29.24
C ASP A 129 -2.37 -18.99 -29.10
N ASP A 130 -2.05 -19.65 -27.98
CA ASP A 130 -2.49 -21.02 -27.73
C ASP A 130 -4.02 -21.12 -27.74
N LEU A 131 -4.55 -22.14 -28.41
CA LEU A 131 -5.97 -22.44 -28.41
C LEU A 131 -6.32 -23.32 -27.22
N VAL A 132 -7.12 -22.77 -26.31
CA VAL A 132 -7.62 -23.44 -25.13
C VAL A 132 -8.99 -24.03 -25.43
N THR A 133 -9.13 -25.34 -25.23
CA THR A 133 -10.41 -26.03 -25.37
C THR A 133 -11.21 -25.89 -24.07
N VAL A 134 -12.39 -25.29 -24.16
CA VAL A 134 -13.26 -25.04 -23.00
C VAL A 134 -13.88 -26.34 -22.50
N GLY A 135 -13.69 -26.63 -21.21
CA GLY A 135 -14.27 -27.77 -20.50
C GLY A 135 -15.75 -27.60 -20.10
N LYS A 136 -16.34 -28.65 -19.52
CA LYS A 136 -17.72 -28.63 -19.02
C LYS A 136 -17.88 -27.84 -17.71
N ASP A 137 -16.82 -27.78 -16.92
CA ASP A 137 -16.68 -27.02 -15.67
C ASP A 137 -16.66 -25.50 -15.88
N ALA A 138 -16.08 -25.03 -16.98
CA ALA A 138 -16.08 -23.63 -17.40
C ALA A 138 -17.42 -23.18 -18.02
N TRP A 139 -18.42 -24.06 -18.12
CA TRP A 139 -19.70 -23.71 -18.74
C TRP A 139 -20.74 -23.29 -17.70
N ALA A 140 -21.16 -22.02 -17.77
CA ALA A 140 -22.08 -21.44 -16.80
C ALA A 140 -23.45 -22.14 -16.67
N THR A 141 -23.98 -22.72 -17.76
CA THR A 141 -25.25 -23.47 -17.69
C THR A 141 -25.06 -24.82 -16.99
N GLY A 142 -23.90 -25.45 -17.16
CA GLY A 142 -23.56 -26.74 -16.57
C GLY A 142 -22.97 -26.66 -15.16
N ASN A 143 -22.48 -25.50 -14.75
CA ASN A 143 -21.86 -25.27 -13.44
C ASN A 143 -22.71 -24.29 -12.60
N PRO A 144 -23.51 -24.77 -11.63
CA PRO A 144 -24.37 -23.91 -10.80
C PRO A 144 -23.64 -22.83 -10.02
N ALA A 145 -22.35 -23.03 -9.68
CA ALA A 145 -21.55 -22.05 -8.94
C ALA A 145 -21.33 -20.75 -9.76
N LEU A 146 -21.39 -20.84 -11.09
CA LEU A 146 -21.19 -19.70 -11.98
C LEU A 146 -22.44 -18.84 -12.19
N ARG A 147 -23.61 -19.27 -11.68
CA ARG A 147 -24.88 -18.55 -11.87
C ARG A 147 -24.83 -17.17 -11.23
N GLY A 148 -25.23 -16.15 -11.99
CA GLY A 148 -25.26 -14.75 -11.53
C GLY A 148 -23.88 -14.11 -11.40
N SER A 149 -22.81 -14.79 -11.81
CA SER A 149 -21.45 -14.28 -11.75
C SER A 149 -21.02 -13.57 -13.04
N SER A 150 -19.81 -13.01 -13.05
CA SER A 150 -19.22 -12.42 -14.25
C SER A 150 -18.68 -13.50 -15.18
N LEU A 151 -19.05 -13.47 -16.47
CA LEU A 151 -18.82 -14.56 -17.42
C LEU A 151 -18.46 -14.04 -18.82
N MET A 152 -17.59 -14.76 -19.52
CA MET A 152 -17.39 -14.63 -20.97
C MET A 152 -18.45 -15.39 -21.79
N PHE A 153 -19.26 -16.22 -21.14
CA PHE A 153 -20.29 -17.09 -21.74
C PHE A 153 -19.71 -18.19 -22.64
N LEU A 154 -18.63 -18.82 -22.17
CA LEU A 154 -17.95 -19.93 -22.85
C LEU A 154 -18.84 -21.18 -22.91
N LYS A 155 -18.67 -22.01 -23.95
CA LYS A 155 -19.37 -23.30 -24.10
C LYS A 155 -18.37 -24.45 -24.24
N PRO A 156 -18.73 -25.68 -23.78
CA PRO A 156 -17.83 -26.82 -23.89
C PRO A 156 -17.48 -27.11 -25.35
N GLY A 157 -16.19 -27.32 -25.61
CA GLY A 157 -15.65 -27.57 -26.95
C GLY A 157 -15.27 -26.31 -27.74
N ASP A 158 -15.60 -25.10 -27.26
CA ASP A 158 -15.08 -23.86 -27.86
C ASP A 158 -13.54 -23.88 -27.81
N GLN A 159 -12.90 -23.40 -28.88
CA GLN A 159 -11.47 -23.13 -28.90
C GLN A 159 -11.24 -21.62 -28.84
N VAL A 160 -10.70 -21.15 -27.72
CA VAL A 160 -10.49 -19.72 -27.46
C VAL A 160 -9.02 -19.47 -27.25
N LYS A 161 -8.50 -18.38 -27.83
CA LYS A 161 -7.12 -17.98 -27.60
C LYS A 161 -6.89 -17.70 -26.12
N LEU A 162 -5.72 -18.09 -25.61
CA LEU A 162 -5.31 -17.80 -24.24
C LEU A 162 -5.38 -16.30 -23.94
N SER A 163 -4.95 -15.45 -24.87
CA SER A 163 -5.02 -13.99 -24.77
C SER A 163 -6.45 -13.46 -24.57
N ASP A 164 -7.44 -14.02 -25.27
CA ASP A 164 -8.84 -13.62 -25.13
C ASP A 164 -9.42 -14.04 -23.78
N LEU A 165 -9.12 -15.26 -23.33
CA LEU A 165 -9.50 -15.73 -22.00
C LEU A 165 -8.88 -14.86 -20.91
N ASN A 166 -7.60 -14.52 -21.06
CA ASN A 166 -6.88 -13.71 -20.08
C ASN A 166 -7.46 -12.29 -19.99
N LYS A 167 -7.76 -11.66 -21.14
CA LYS A 167 -8.51 -10.39 -21.17
C LYS A 167 -9.89 -10.51 -20.51
N GLY A 168 -10.58 -11.64 -20.69
CA GLY A 168 -11.82 -11.93 -19.98
C GLY A 168 -11.69 -11.95 -18.45
N ILE A 169 -10.60 -12.53 -17.93
CA ILE A 169 -10.28 -12.54 -16.49
C ILE A 169 -10.00 -11.11 -16.00
N VAL A 170 -9.09 -10.40 -16.68
CA VAL A 170 -8.58 -9.10 -16.23
C VAL A 170 -9.64 -8.01 -16.35
N ILE A 171 -10.26 -7.88 -17.52
CA ILE A 171 -11.17 -6.76 -17.87
C ILE A 171 -12.59 -7.05 -17.38
N GLN A 172 -13.13 -8.22 -17.73
CA GLN A 172 -14.53 -8.56 -17.47
C GLN A 172 -14.73 -9.30 -16.14
N SER A 173 -13.66 -9.81 -15.52
CA SER A 173 -13.73 -10.65 -14.32
C SER A 173 -14.39 -12.01 -14.55
N GLY A 174 -14.27 -12.58 -15.76
CA GLY A 174 -14.88 -13.85 -16.15
C GLY A 174 -14.44 -15.02 -15.27
N ASN A 175 -15.39 -15.66 -14.59
CA ASN A 175 -15.14 -16.84 -13.75
C ASN A 175 -14.94 -18.09 -14.60
N ASP A 176 -15.70 -18.24 -15.68
CA ASP A 176 -15.56 -19.28 -16.69
C ASP A 176 -14.17 -19.26 -17.34
N ALA A 177 -13.69 -18.07 -17.71
CA ALA A 177 -12.35 -17.89 -18.25
C ALA A 177 -11.24 -18.27 -17.24
N SER A 178 -11.46 -17.97 -15.95
CA SER A 178 -10.53 -18.34 -14.88
C SER A 178 -10.42 -19.85 -14.73
N ILE A 179 -11.56 -20.56 -14.84
CA ILE A 179 -11.59 -22.04 -14.81
C ILE A 179 -10.87 -22.60 -16.03
N ALA A 180 -11.24 -22.17 -17.24
CA ALA A 180 -10.65 -22.68 -18.48
C ALA A 180 -9.12 -22.50 -18.53
N LEU A 181 -8.59 -21.34 -18.11
CA LEU A 181 -7.15 -21.13 -18.05
C LEU A 181 -6.46 -21.89 -16.92
N ALA A 182 -7.13 -22.08 -15.77
CA ALA A 182 -6.58 -22.90 -14.70
C ALA A 182 -6.39 -24.36 -15.15
N ASP A 183 -7.40 -24.93 -15.81
CA ASP A 183 -7.36 -26.29 -16.32
C ASP A 183 -6.31 -26.43 -17.44
N TYR A 184 -6.19 -25.43 -18.32
CA TYR A 184 -5.17 -25.44 -19.37
C TYR A 184 -3.74 -25.39 -18.82
N ILE A 185 -3.48 -24.52 -17.85
CA ILE A 185 -2.12 -24.25 -17.33
C ILE A 185 -1.67 -25.33 -16.35
N ALA A 186 -2.56 -25.80 -15.49
CA ALA A 186 -2.23 -26.68 -14.37
C ALA A 186 -2.90 -28.06 -14.43
N GLY A 187 -3.70 -28.33 -15.47
CA GLY A 187 -4.45 -29.59 -15.64
C GLY A 187 -5.70 -29.71 -14.77
N SER A 188 -5.84 -28.87 -13.73
CA SER A 188 -7.01 -28.79 -12.86
C SER A 188 -7.01 -27.50 -12.04
N GLN A 189 -8.20 -27.05 -11.63
CA GLN A 189 -8.37 -25.95 -10.67
C GLN A 189 -7.59 -26.16 -9.36
N ASP A 190 -7.60 -27.37 -8.78
CA ASP A 190 -6.88 -27.66 -7.53
C ASP A 190 -5.37 -27.48 -7.67
N SER A 191 -4.81 -27.97 -8.78
CA SER A 191 -3.38 -27.79 -9.08
C SER A 191 -3.04 -26.31 -9.29
N PHE A 192 -3.93 -25.56 -9.93
CA PHE A 192 -3.76 -24.12 -10.12
C PHE A 192 -3.81 -23.37 -8.78
N VAL A 193 -4.76 -23.70 -7.89
CA VAL A 193 -4.84 -23.14 -6.52
C VAL A 193 -3.56 -23.48 -5.73
N GLY A 194 -3.00 -24.68 -5.92
CA GLY A 194 -1.69 -25.04 -5.38
C GLY A 194 -0.57 -24.09 -5.83
N LEU A 195 -0.55 -23.70 -7.11
CA LEU A 195 0.38 -22.69 -7.63
C LEU A 195 0.13 -21.31 -7.02
N MET A 196 -1.14 -20.88 -6.92
CA MET A 196 -1.52 -19.61 -6.31
C MET A 196 -0.98 -19.49 -4.87
N ASN A 197 -1.19 -20.53 -4.05
CA ASN A 197 -0.72 -20.54 -2.66
C ASN A 197 0.81 -20.70 -2.55
N LYS A 198 1.46 -21.37 -3.51
CA LYS A 198 2.92 -21.42 -3.60
C LYS A 198 3.50 -20.01 -3.85
N TYR A 199 2.90 -19.23 -4.75
CA TYR A 199 3.31 -17.84 -4.96
C TYR A 199 2.95 -16.94 -3.79
N ALA A 200 1.79 -17.13 -3.16
CA ALA A 200 1.46 -16.39 -1.94
C ALA A 200 2.56 -16.54 -0.87
N LYS A 201 3.04 -17.78 -0.64
CA LYS A 201 4.16 -18.05 0.25
C LYS A 201 5.48 -17.42 -0.24
N ALA A 202 5.80 -17.55 -1.52
CA ALA A 202 7.03 -17.00 -2.10
C ALA A 202 7.09 -15.46 -2.04
N LEU A 203 5.93 -14.80 -2.11
CA LEU A 203 5.77 -13.35 -2.00
C LEU A 203 5.62 -12.87 -0.55
N GLY A 204 5.61 -13.79 0.44
CA GLY A 204 5.47 -13.43 1.85
C GLY A 204 4.05 -13.01 2.28
N LEU A 205 3.01 -13.41 1.55
CA LEU A 205 1.61 -13.12 1.85
C LEU A 205 1.11 -13.99 3.01
N ASN A 206 1.53 -13.65 4.23
CA ASN A 206 1.34 -14.49 5.42
C ASN A 206 -0.12 -14.61 5.87
N ASN A 207 -1.01 -13.74 5.39
CA ASN A 207 -2.42 -13.72 5.74
C ASN A 207 -3.31 -13.94 4.52
N THR A 208 -2.84 -14.72 3.56
CA THR A 208 -3.58 -15.05 2.34
C THR A 208 -3.64 -16.55 2.10
N ASN A 209 -4.83 -17.06 1.80
CA ASN A 209 -5.06 -18.43 1.35
C ASN A 209 -6.14 -18.44 0.28
N PHE A 210 -5.85 -19.05 -0.87
CA PHE A 210 -6.80 -19.21 -1.97
C PHE A 210 -7.39 -20.62 -1.96
N MET A 211 -8.70 -20.69 -2.22
CA MET A 211 -9.43 -21.95 -2.38
C MET A 211 -10.05 -22.09 -3.77
N THR A 212 -10.09 -21.01 -4.54
CA THR A 212 -10.68 -20.99 -5.87
C THR A 212 -9.83 -20.14 -6.82
N VAL A 213 -9.96 -20.39 -8.11
CA VAL A 213 -9.23 -19.66 -9.17
C VAL A 213 -9.88 -18.32 -9.53
N HIS A 214 -11.10 -18.07 -9.04
CA HIS A 214 -11.92 -16.93 -9.41
C HIS A 214 -12.35 -16.06 -8.23
N GLY A 215 -12.29 -16.57 -7.00
CA GLY A 215 -12.72 -15.84 -5.80
C GLY A 215 -14.23 -15.81 -5.55
N LEU A 216 -14.98 -16.80 -6.03
CA LEU A 216 -16.29 -17.09 -5.44
C LEU A 216 -16.10 -17.51 -3.98
N ASP A 217 -17.13 -17.31 -3.15
CA ASP A 217 -17.07 -17.58 -1.72
C ASP A 217 -16.75 -19.07 -1.49
N ALA A 218 -15.73 -19.33 -0.68
CA ALA A 218 -15.27 -20.67 -0.35
C ALA A 218 -14.71 -20.69 1.08
N PRO A 219 -15.10 -21.66 1.93
CA PRO A 219 -14.56 -21.79 3.27
C PRO A 219 -13.03 -21.88 3.25
N GLY A 220 -12.37 -21.07 4.10
CA GLY A 220 -10.91 -21.02 4.19
C GLY A 220 -10.22 -20.11 3.16
N GLN A 221 -10.96 -19.45 2.26
CA GLN A 221 -10.41 -18.43 1.36
C GLN A 221 -10.39 -17.07 2.06
N TYR A 222 -9.23 -16.41 2.11
CA TYR A 222 -9.10 -15.07 2.68
C TYR A 222 -7.84 -14.37 2.18
N SER A 223 -7.81 -13.04 2.32
CA SER A 223 -6.60 -12.22 2.18
C SER A 223 -6.71 -10.97 3.04
N THR A 224 -5.79 -10.03 2.92
CA THR A 224 -5.78 -8.77 3.67
C THR A 224 -5.53 -7.59 2.72
N ALA A 225 -5.73 -6.36 3.21
CA ALA A 225 -5.45 -5.18 2.39
C ALA A 225 -3.94 -5.07 2.12
N HIS A 226 -3.10 -5.36 3.12
CA HIS A 226 -1.64 -5.37 3.00
C HIS A 226 -1.18 -6.42 1.97
N ASP A 227 -1.61 -7.67 2.12
CA ASP A 227 -1.20 -8.75 1.21
C ASP A 227 -1.65 -8.49 -0.24
N MET A 228 -2.84 -7.90 -0.42
CA MET A 228 -3.31 -7.49 -1.75
C MET A 228 -2.50 -6.35 -2.35
N ALA A 229 -1.95 -5.44 -1.54
CA ALA A 229 -1.05 -4.39 -2.00
C ALA A 229 0.30 -4.98 -2.43
N VAL A 230 0.87 -5.89 -1.64
CA VAL A 230 2.11 -6.63 -1.97
C VAL A 230 1.92 -7.45 -3.24
N LEU A 231 0.79 -8.15 -3.38
CA LEU A 231 0.46 -8.89 -4.60
C LEU A 231 0.32 -7.97 -5.82
N GLY A 232 -0.33 -6.81 -5.65
CA GLY A 232 -0.41 -5.80 -6.71
C GLY A 232 0.97 -5.28 -7.11
N GLN A 233 1.84 -5.01 -6.14
CA GLN A 233 3.23 -4.61 -6.40
C GLN A 233 4.00 -5.68 -7.16
N ALA A 234 3.84 -6.95 -6.78
CA ALA A 234 4.44 -8.09 -7.48
C ALA A 234 3.94 -8.23 -8.91
N LEU A 235 2.63 -8.06 -9.17
CA LEU A 235 2.08 -8.11 -10.52
C LEU A 235 2.73 -7.04 -11.43
N ILE A 236 2.84 -5.81 -10.93
CA ILE A 236 3.45 -4.69 -11.66
C ILE A 236 4.94 -4.96 -11.93
N ARG A 237 5.68 -5.47 -10.94
CA ARG A 237 7.13 -5.68 -11.00
C ARG A 237 7.52 -6.90 -11.82
N ASP A 238 6.89 -8.04 -11.57
CA ASP A 238 7.38 -9.34 -12.01
C ASP A 238 6.83 -9.72 -13.39
N VAL A 239 5.61 -9.29 -13.72
CA VAL A 239 4.90 -9.63 -14.96
C VAL A 239 4.27 -8.38 -15.60
N PRO A 240 5.08 -7.37 -15.98
CA PRO A 240 4.58 -6.08 -16.46
C PRO A 240 3.70 -6.17 -17.73
N ASP A 241 3.95 -7.16 -18.59
CA ASP A 241 3.12 -7.41 -19.79
C ASP A 241 1.70 -7.88 -19.42
N GLU A 242 1.59 -8.70 -18.37
CA GLU A 242 0.31 -9.12 -17.80
C GLU A 242 -0.39 -7.95 -17.10
N TYR A 243 0.37 -7.14 -16.35
CA TYR A 243 -0.15 -5.93 -15.74
C TYR A 243 -0.71 -4.95 -16.78
N ALA A 244 -0.08 -4.82 -17.94
CA ALA A 244 -0.50 -3.92 -19.01
C ALA A 244 -1.93 -4.17 -19.52
N LEU A 245 -2.49 -5.37 -19.32
CA LEU A 245 -3.90 -5.66 -19.65
C LEU A 245 -4.89 -4.91 -18.75
N HIS A 246 -4.49 -4.54 -17.53
CA HIS A 246 -5.38 -3.96 -16.51
C HIS A 246 -5.81 -2.53 -16.85
N LYS A 247 -5.08 -1.82 -17.71
CA LYS A 247 -5.46 -0.48 -18.21
C LYS A 247 -6.31 -0.51 -19.48
N GLU A 248 -6.49 -1.68 -20.11
CA GLU A 248 -7.39 -1.80 -21.25
C GLU A 248 -8.83 -1.51 -20.79
N LYS A 249 -9.44 -0.49 -21.39
CA LYS A 249 -10.77 0.02 -20.99
C LYS A 249 -11.91 -0.87 -21.47
N GLU A 250 -11.70 -1.58 -22.57
CA GLU A 250 -12.70 -2.46 -23.16
C GLU A 250 -12.04 -3.58 -23.95
N PHE A 251 -12.78 -4.67 -24.13
CA PHE A 251 -12.39 -5.83 -24.90
C PHE A 251 -13.63 -6.39 -25.60
N THR A 252 -13.49 -6.84 -26.84
CA THR A 252 -14.60 -7.43 -27.60
C THR A 252 -14.38 -8.92 -27.77
N PHE A 253 -15.30 -9.71 -27.23
CA PHE A 253 -15.31 -11.16 -27.39
C PHE A 253 -16.65 -11.60 -27.97
N ASN A 254 -16.63 -12.52 -28.92
CA ASN A 254 -17.83 -13.04 -29.58
C ASN A 254 -18.79 -11.93 -30.07
N LYS A 255 -18.22 -10.87 -30.66
CA LYS A 255 -18.93 -9.65 -31.15
C LYS A 255 -19.61 -8.82 -30.07
N ILE A 256 -19.35 -9.10 -28.78
CA ILE A 256 -19.90 -8.36 -27.65
C ILE A 256 -18.76 -7.57 -26.98
N ARG A 257 -18.92 -6.25 -26.96
CA ARG A 257 -18.01 -5.34 -26.29
C ARG A 257 -18.24 -5.39 -24.78
N GLN A 258 -17.18 -5.64 -24.03
CA GLN A 258 -17.15 -5.71 -22.57
C GLN A 258 -16.28 -4.57 -22.04
N ILE A 259 -16.78 -3.87 -21.02
CA ILE A 259 -16.09 -2.71 -20.43
C ILE A 259 -15.37 -3.16 -19.16
N ASN A 260 -14.17 -2.62 -18.95
CA ASN A 260 -13.42 -2.85 -17.72
C ASN A 260 -14.23 -2.38 -16.51
N ARG A 261 -14.34 -3.24 -15.50
CA ARG A 261 -15.11 -2.94 -14.28
C ARG A 261 -14.45 -1.87 -13.41
N ASN A 262 -13.16 -1.59 -13.59
CA ASN A 262 -12.45 -0.55 -12.86
C ASN A 262 -12.76 0.85 -13.42
N ARG A 263 -13.79 1.50 -12.89
CA ARG A 263 -14.20 2.86 -13.29
C ARG A 263 -13.13 3.94 -13.07
N LEU A 264 -12.13 3.71 -12.21
CA LEU A 264 -11.05 4.69 -12.03
C LEU A 264 -10.16 4.84 -13.27
N LEU A 265 -10.18 3.91 -14.21
CA LEU A 265 -9.50 4.06 -15.51
C LEU A 265 -10.05 5.23 -16.35
N TRP A 266 -11.25 5.73 -16.03
CA TRP A 266 -11.85 6.92 -16.66
C TRP A 266 -11.67 8.19 -15.83
N ASN A 267 -10.96 8.13 -14.70
CA ASN A 267 -10.62 9.31 -13.93
C ASN A 267 -9.66 10.20 -14.73
N THR A 268 -9.93 11.51 -14.78
CA THR A 268 -9.12 12.50 -15.50
C THR A 268 -8.15 13.26 -14.60
N ASN A 269 -8.29 13.14 -13.28
CA ASN A 269 -7.48 13.85 -12.29
C ASN A 269 -6.24 13.05 -11.86
N ILE A 270 -6.30 11.72 -11.96
CA ILE A 270 -5.24 10.81 -11.55
C ILE A 270 -5.02 9.78 -12.66
N ASN A 271 -3.76 9.51 -13.01
CA ASN A 271 -3.43 8.49 -14.00
C ASN A 271 -3.51 7.09 -13.38
N VAL A 272 -4.68 6.48 -13.42
CA VAL A 272 -4.94 5.13 -12.93
C VAL A 272 -4.78 4.12 -14.05
N ASP A 273 -3.98 3.08 -13.83
CA ASP A 273 -3.69 2.03 -14.82
C ASP A 273 -3.96 0.61 -14.30
N GLY A 274 -4.61 0.48 -13.13
CA GLY A 274 -5.00 -0.80 -12.56
C GLY A 274 -5.86 -0.65 -11.31
N MET A 275 -6.32 -1.74 -10.67
CA MET A 275 -6.05 -3.12 -11.04
C MET A 275 -7.36 -3.92 -11.08
N LYS A 276 -7.97 -4.23 -9.94
CA LYS A 276 -9.09 -5.18 -9.90
C LYS A 276 -10.18 -4.79 -8.92
N THR A 277 -11.41 -5.08 -9.33
CA THR A 277 -12.62 -4.93 -8.53
C THR A 277 -13.07 -6.28 -7.98
N GLY A 278 -13.69 -6.29 -6.81
CA GLY A 278 -14.28 -7.48 -6.19
C GLY A 278 -15.59 -7.17 -5.49
N PHE A 279 -16.56 -8.07 -5.58
CA PHE A 279 -17.81 -8.00 -4.83
C PHE A 279 -18.39 -9.39 -4.64
N THR A 280 -18.74 -9.71 -3.39
CA THR A 280 -19.72 -10.73 -3.00
C THR A 280 -20.51 -10.17 -1.82
N THR A 281 -21.65 -10.78 -1.50
CA THR A 281 -22.45 -10.36 -0.35
C THR A 281 -21.67 -10.49 0.97
N GLY A 282 -20.79 -11.49 1.10
CA GLY A 282 -19.91 -11.66 2.27
C GLY A 282 -18.74 -10.66 2.32
N ALA A 283 -18.13 -10.38 1.17
CA ALA A 283 -16.95 -9.52 1.08
C ALA A 283 -17.27 -8.02 1.17
N GLY A 284 -18.42 -7.58 0.69
CA GLY A 284 -18.68 -6.17 0.39
C GLY A 284 -17.96 -5.72 -0.89
N HIS A 285 -17.78 -4.40 -1.09
CA HIS A 285 -17.14 -3.87 -2.29
C HIS A 285 -15.64 -3.65 -2.11
N ASN A 286 -14.83 -4.33 -2.92
CA ASN A 286 -13.37 -4.35 -2.83
C ASN A 286 -12.71 -3.71 -4.06
N LEU A 287 -11.58 -3.01 -3.88
CA LEU A 287 -10.76 -2.46 -4.96
C LEU A 287 -9.27 -2.54 -4.63
N VAL A 288 -8.48 -3.04 -5.56
CA VAL A 288 -7.05 -2.75 -5.66
C VAL A 288 -6.86 -1.81 -6.84
N ALA A 289 -6.34 -0.62 -6.59
CA ALA A 289 -6.06 0.38 -7.63
C ALA A 289 -4.60 0.82 -7.59
N SER A 290 -4.01 1.08 -8.75
CA SER A 290 -2.70 1.70 -8.86
C SER A 290 -2.75 2.91 -9.77
N ALA A 291 -1.99 3.93 -9.38
CA ALA A 291 -1.87 5.16 -10.14
C ALA A 291 -0.44 5.68 -10.14
N THR A 292 -0.16 6.59 -11.07
CA THR A 292 1.14 7.29 -11.16
C THR A 292 0.99 8.80 -11.19
N ASP A 293 1.95 9.50 -10.61
CA ASP A 293 2.19 10.94 -10.80
C ASP A 293 3.71 11.16 -10.98
N GLY A 294 4.12 11.47 -12.22
CA GLY A 294 5.53 11.47 -12.61
C GLY A 294 6.21 10.12 -12.32
N PRO A 295 7.35 10.08 -11.59
CA PRO A 295 8.05 8.84 -11.26
C PRO A 295 7.43 8.08 -10.07
N MET A 296 6.48 8.68 -9.35
CA MET A 296 5.87 8.08 -8.17
C MET A 296 4.70 7.20 -8.57
N ARG A 297 4.64 5.99 -8.02
CA ARG A 297 3.53 5.06 -8.21
C ARG A 297 2.98 4.65 -6.85
N LEU A 298 1.67 4.77 -6.70
CA LEU A 298 0.96 4.35 -5.50
C LEU A 298 0.04 3.16 -5.80
N ILE A 299 -0.14 2.32 -4.79
CA ILE A 299 -1.08 1.20 -4.77
C ILE A 299 -2.01 1.41 -3.58
N SER A 300 -3.30 1.49 -3.85
CA SER A 300 -4.36 1.57 -2.84
C SER A 300 -5.17 0.28 -2.83
N VAL A 301 -5.52 -0.18 -1.64
CA VAL A 301 -6.44 -1.30 -1.44
C VAL A 301 -7.53 -0.85 -0.49
N VAL A 302 -8.78 -1.10 -0.86
CA VAL A 302 -9.98 -0.83 -0.06
C VAL A 302 -10.81 -2.10 -0.05
N LEU A 303 -11.10 -2.64 1.14
CA LEU A 303 -11.86 -3.88 1.34
C LEU A 303 -13.13 -3.63 2.15
N GLY A 304 -14.23 -4.22 1.72
CA GLY A 304 -15.50 -4.20 2.42
C GLY A 304 -16.16 -2.83 2.48
N ALA A 305 -16.02 -2.01 1.44
CA ALA A 305 -16.78 -0.77 1.35
C ALA A 305 -18.30 -1.04 1.25
N PRO A 306 -19.15 -0.17 1.82
CA PRO A 306 -20.59 -0.39 1.92
C PRO A 306 -21.34 -0.31 0.58
N SER A 307 -20.73 0.30 -0.45
CA SER A 307 -21.32 0.36 -1.79
C SER A 307 -20.27 0.44 -2.88
N ASP A 308 -20.68 0.11 -4.11
CA ASP A 308 -19.83 0.21 -5.29
C ASP A 308 -19.29 1.64 -5.49
N ARG A 309 -20.09 2.67 -5.22
CA ARG A 309 -19.65 4.08 -5.30
C ARG A 309 -18.53 4.37 -4.28
N VAL A 310 -18.73 3.97 -3.03
CA VAL A 310 -17.82 4.28 -1.91
C VAL A 310 -16.44 3.67 -2.13
N ARG A 311 -16.37 2.41 -2.55
CA ARG A 311 -15.13 1.72 -2.93
C ARG A 311 -14.21 2.56 -3.82
N PHE A 312 -14.77 3.21 -4.85
CA PHE A 312 -13.99 4.03 -5.76
C PHE A 312 -13.65 5.40 -5.18
N SER A 313 -14.59 6.09 -4.53
CA SER A 313 -14.31 7.41 -3.94
C SER A 313 -13.26 7.34 -2.85
N GLU A 314 -13.28 6.30 -2.01
CA GLU A 314 -12.27 6.11 -0.96
C GLU A 314 -10.89 5.77 -1.52
N SER A 315 -10.83 4.97 -2.60
CA SER A 315 -9.56 4.67 -3.26
C SER A 315 -8.96 5.92 -3.94
N GLU A 316 -9.78 6.70 -4.63
CA GLU A 316 -9.37 7.99 -5.21
C GLU A 316 -8.88 8.96 -4.13
N LYS A 317 -9.57 9.02 -2.98
CA LYS A 317 -9.19 9.85 -1.83
C LYS A 317 -7.82 9.46 -1.27
N LEU A 318 -7.54 8.16 -1.09
CA LEU A 318 -6.23 7.67 -0.66
C LEU A 318 -5.13 8.04 -1.65
N LEU A 319 -5.32 7.73 -2.94
CA LEU A 319 -4.33 8.01 -3.98
C LEU A 319 -4.03 9.52 -4.10
N THR A 320 -5.07 10.36 -4.13
CA THR A 320 -4.93 11.82 -4.19
C THR A 320 -4.16 12.35 -2.98
N TRP A 321 -4.49 11.85 -1.78
CA TRP A 321 -3.81 12.25 -0.56
C TRP A 321 -2.32 11.86 -0.60
N GLY A 322 -2.00 10.64 -1.04
CA GLY A 322 -0.62 10.17 -1.15
C GLY A 322 0.22 11.07 -2.07
N PHE A 323 -0.24 11.34 -3.29
CA PHE A 323 0.48 12.20 -4.24
C PHE A 323 0.58 13.67 -3.78
N ARG A 324 -0.39 14.13 -2.99
CA ARG A 324 -0.37 15.48 -2.44
C ARG A 324 0.70 15.65 -1.36
N PHE A 325 0.85 14.67 -0.48
CA PHE A 325 1.63 14.80 0.75
C PHE A 325 2.96 14.07 0.77
N TYR A 326 3.20 13.16 -0.17
CA TYR A 326 4.44 12.39 -0.25
C TYR A 326 5.13 12.57 -1.60
N GLU A 327 6.43 12.28 -1.61
CA GLU A 327 7.24 12.10 -2.80
C GLU A 327 8.16 10.90 -2.61
N THR A 328 8.48 10.21 -3.71
CA THR A 328 9.43 9.09 -3.69
C THR A 328 10.69 9.47 -4.43
N VAL A 329 11.82 9.37 -3.73
CA VAL A 329 13.15 9.72 -4.23
C VAL A 329 14.05 8.48 -4.26
N VAL A 330 15.02 8.45 -5.18
CA VAL A 330 16.00 7.37 -5.27
C VAL A 330 17.40 7.94 -4.97
N PRO A 331 17.74 8.13 -3.68
CA PRO A 331 19.02 8.71 -3.27
C PRO A 331 20.23 7.87 -3.68
N ILE A 332 20.09 6.54 -3.75
CA ILE A 332 21.17 5.62 -4.13
C ILE A 332 20.65 4.68 -5.21
N LYS A 333 21.32 4.67 -6.36
CA LYS A 333 21.04 3.75 -7.47
C LYS A 333 21.95 2.52 -7.39
N ALA A 334 21.44 1.35 -7.73
CA ALA A 334 22.24 0.11 -7.78
C ALA A 334 23.38 0.17 -8.81
N THR A 335 23.28 1.08 -9.78
CA THR A 335 24.30 1.27 -10.83
C THR A 335 25.48 2.14 -10.42
N LYS A 336 25.50 2.69 -9.19
CA LYS A 336 26.57 3.59 -8.74
C LYS A 336 27.07 3.21 -7.33
N PRO A 337 28.38 3.30 -7.08
CA PRO A 337 28.91 3.16 -5.72
C PRO A 337 28.35 4.27 -4.81
N PHE A 338 27.92 3.87 -3.63
CA PHE A 338 27.57 4.79 -2.55
C PHE A 338 28.82 5.24 -1.78
N VAL A 339 29.71 4.28 -1.49
CA VAL A 339 30.97 4.51 -0.79
C VAL A 339 32.02 3.49 -1.23
N THR A 340 33.29 3.86 -1.17
CA THR A 340 34.41 2.95 -1.38
C THR A 340 35.13 2.70 -0.05
N GLN A 341 35.42 1.44 0.26
CA GLN A 341 36.09 1.03 1.50
C GLN A 341 37.38 0.27 1.23
N LYS A 342 38.36 0.40 2.12
CA LYS A 342 39.60 -0.38 2.05
C LYS A 342 39.29 -1.86 2.27
N VAL A 343 39.90 -2.70 1.45
CA VAL A 343 39.86 -4.16 1.60
C VAL A 343 41.28 -4.67 1.81
N TRP A 344 41.43 -5.59 2.75
CA TRP A 344 42.68 -6.30 2.98
C TRP A 344 42.70 -7.63 2.25
N PHE A 345 43.90 -8.04 1.82
CA PHE A 345 44.17 -9.32 1.18
C PHE A 345 43.48 -9.51 -0.18
N GLY A 346 43.00 -8.43 -0.80
CA GLY A 346 42.30 -8.44 -2.07
C GLY A 346 43.23 -8.32 -3.28
N ASP A 347 42.75 -8.75 -4.45
CA ASP A 347 43.35 -8.43 -5.75
C ASP A 347 43.23 -6.93 -6.08
N THR A 348 42.25 -6.26 -5.47
CA THR A 348 42.15 -4.81 -5.35
C THR A 348 42.30 -4.38 -3.88
N GLY A 349 42.84 -3.18 -3.64
CA GLY A 349 42.94 -2.62 -2.28
C GLY A 349 41.65 -1.97 -1.77
N GLN A 350 40.58 -1.98 -2.57
CA GLN A 350 39.32 -1.29 -2.27
C GLN A 350 38.11 -2.05 -2.83
N ALA A 351 36.99 -2.01 -2.10
CA ALA A 351 35.68 -2.47 -2.55
C ALA A 351 34.72 -1.28 -2.73
N GLU A 352 34.03 -1.27 -3.86
CA GLU A 352 32.90 -0.39 -4.11
C GLU A 352 31.65 -0.98 -3.44
N LEU A 353 31.04 -0.20 -2.56
CA LEU A 353 29.86 -0.59 -1.80
C LEU A 353 28.65 0.27 -2.18
N GLY A 354 27.48 -0.33 -2.19
CA GLY A 354 26.23 0.31 -2.56
C GLY A 354 25.03 -0.52 -2.18
N VAL A 355 24.01 -0.51 -3.05
CA VAL A 355 22.76 -1.26 -2.89
C VAL A 355 22.59 -2.25 -4.04
N ALA A 356 21.99 -3.41 -3.76
CA ALA A 356 21.75 -4.42 -4.80
C ALA A 356 20.64 -4.00 -5.78
N GLU A 357 19.69 -3.20 -5.30
CA GLU A 357 18.56 -2.65 -6.04
C GLU A 357 18.42 -1.16 -5.70
N ASP A 358 17.84 -0.37 -6.61
CA ASP A 358 17.64 1.07 -6.41
C ASP A 358 16.94 1.35 -5.07
N ALA A 359 17.57 2.13 -4.20
CA ALA A 359 17.05 2.45 -2.88
C ALA A 359 16.05 3.60 -2.98
N ALA A 360 14.81 3.26 -3.32
CA ALA A 360 13.70 4.21 -3.31
C ALA A 360 13.20 4.47 -1.88
N ILE A 361 13.07 5.74 -1.51
CA ILE A 361 12.63 6.21 -0.19
C ILE A 361 11.45 7.16 -0.38
N THR A 362 10.34 6.87 0.29
CA THR A 362 9.16 7.74 0.29
C THR A 362 9.16 8.61 1.55
N ILE A 363 9.07 9.94 1.35
CA ILE A 363 9.13 10.95 2.40
C ILE A 363 8.00 11.97 2.23
N PRO A 364 7.64 12.72 3.29
CA PRO A 364 6.73 13.85 3.14
C PRO A 364 7.28 14.86 2.12
N LYS A 365 6.39 15.37 1.28
CA LYS A 365 6.73 16.24 0.15
C LYS A 365 7.46 17.50 0.62
N GLY A 366 8.55 17.84 -0.05
CA GLY A 366 9.40 18.99 0.27
C GLY A 366 10.45 18.73 1.36
N GLN A 367 10.56 17.49 1.86
CA GLN A 367 11.52 17.14 2.92
C GLN A 367 12.84 16.55 2.38
N MET A 368 13.04 16.46 1.05
CA MET A 368 14.28 15.89 0.47
C MET A 368 15.55 16.50 1.10
N LYS A 369 15.63 17.82 1.23
CA LYS A 369 16.80 18.51 1.80
C LYS A 369 17.17 18.09 3.23
N ASN A 370 16.23 17.47 3.95
CA ASN A 370 16.40 16.99 5.32
C ASN A 370 16.72 15.49 5.39
N LEU A 371 16.70 14.79 4.24
CA LEU A 371 17.08 13.39 4.11
C LEU A 371 18.61 13.27 4.14
N LYS A 372 19.12 12.43 5.03
CA LYS A 372 20.54 12.09 5.13
C LYS A 372 20.69 10.58 4.99
N ALA A 373 21.76 10.15 4.33
CA ALA A 373 22.16 8.75 4.29
C ALA A 373 23.50 8.60 5.02
N SER A 374 23.59 7.60 5.89
CA SER A 374 24.82 7.19 6.57
C SER A 374 24.96 5.67 6.47
N TYR A 375 26.09 5.10 6.83
CA TYR A 375 26.26 3.65 6.83
C TYR A 375 27.09 3.16 8.01
N LYS A 376 26.90 1.88 8.32
CA LYS A 376 27.66 1.13 9.32
C LYS A 376 28.11 -0.19 8.71
N LEU A 377 29.39 -0.52 8.86
CA LEU A 377 29.91 -1.83 8.49
C LEU A 377 29.63 -2.86 9.59
N ASN A 378 29.43 -4.12 9.19
CA ASN A 378 29.27 -5.24 10.13
C ASN A 378 30.59 -5.53 10.87
N GLU A 379 31.71 -5.38 10.16
CA GLU A 379 33.07 -5.55 10.66
C GLU A 379 33.86 -4.25 10.52
N THR A 380 34.87 -4.05 11.37
CA THR A 380 35.72 -2.85 11.33
C THR A 380 36.63 -2.79 10.11
N GLU A 381 36.90 -3.95 9.50
CA GLU A 381 37.80 -4.11 8.37
C GLU A 381 37.14 -5.06 7.36
N LEU A 382 37.30 -4.78 6.07
CA LEU A 382 36.88 -5.71 5.02
C LEU A 382 38.06 -6.58 4.58
N ARG A 383 37.82 -7.87 4.38
CA ARG A 383 38.84 -8.85 3.98
C ARG A 383 38.34 -9.64 2.78
N ALA A 384 39.21 -9.84 1.79
CA ALA A 384 38.93 -10.70 0.67
C ALA A 384 38.96 -12.20 1.07
N PRO A 385 38.24 -13.08 0.35
CA PRO A 385 37.41 -12.78 -0.81
C PRO A 385 36.06 -12.15 -0.44
N LEU A 386 35.60 -11.21 -1.27
CA LEU A 386 34.26 -10.60 -1.18
C LEU A 386 33.45 -10.90 -2.43
N ALA A 387 32.32 -11.57 -2.26
CA ALA A 387 31.43 -11.89 -3.36
C ALA A 387 30.59 -10.66 -3.77
N LYS A 388 30.24 -10.57 -5.05
CA LYS A 388 29.26 -9.58 -5.52
C LYS A 388 27.93 -9.77 -4.76
N HIS A 389 27.37 -8.64 -4.32
CA HIS A 389 26.17 -8.52 -3.48
C HIS A 389 26.29 -9.11 -2.06
N GLN A 390 27.49 -9.46 -1.61
CA GLN A 390 27.73 -9.80 -0.21
C GLN A 390 27.36 -8.60 0.68
N VAL A 391 26.53 -8.83 1.68
CA VAL A 391 26.15 -7.82 2.67
C VAL A 391 27.31 -7.60 3.63
N VAL A 392 27.80 -6.37 3.70
CA VAL A 392 28.94 -5.97 4.54
C VAL A 392 28.58 -4.89 5.55
N GLY A 393 27.34 -4.41 5.54
CA GLY A 393 26.87 -3.38 6.44
C GLY A 393 25.41 -3.00 6.22
N THR A 394 25.05 -1.84 6.71
CA THR A 394 23.71 -1.24 6.60
C THR A 394 23.84 0.22 6.25
N ILE A 395 22.95 0.70 5.37
CA ILE A 395 22.74 2.12 5.05
C ILE A 395 21.53 2.58 5.86
N ASP A 396 21.71 3.64 6.65
CA ASP A 396 20.68 4.29 7.45
C ASP A 396 20.22 5.57 6.77
N PHE A 397 18.94 5.62 6.39
CA PHE A 397 18.30 6.84 5.90
C PHE A 397 17.61 7.56 7.05
N GLN A 398 18.01 8.80 7.29
CA GLN A 398 17.49 9.62 8.38
C GLN A 398 16.76 10.85 7.85
N LEU A 399 15.61 11.15 8.43
CA LEU A 399 14.87 12.39 8.22
C LEU A 399 14.80 13.15 9.53
N ASN A 400 15.30 14.39 9.56
CA ASN A 400 15.32 15.23 10.76
C ASN A 400 15.97 14.53 11.98
N GLY A 401 17.01 13.71 11.74
CA GLY A 401 17.74 12.97 12.77
C GLY A 401 17.10 11.65 13.22
N GLN A 402 15.93 11.28 12.69
CA GLN A 402 15.29 9.99 12.95
C GLN A 402 15.50 9.04 11.78
N THR A 403 15.92 7.80 12.04
CA THR A 403 16.00 6.75 11.01
C THR A 403 14.59 6.41 10.50
N ILE A 404 14.38 6.53 9.20
CA ILE A 404 13.08 6.27 8.53
C ILE A 404 13.10 5.01 7.67
N ASP A 405 14.28 4.57 7.24
CA ASP A 405 14.48 3.35 6.45
C ASP A 405 15.92 2.84 6.59
N GLN A 406 16.12 1.55 6.36
CA GLN A 406 17.43 0.89 6.38
C GLN A 406 17.55 -0.05 5.18
N ARG A 407 18.71 -0.05 4.52
CA ARG A 407 19.00 -0.93 3.38
C ARG A 407 20.31 -1.68 3.58
N PRO A 408 20.44 -2.94 3.11
CA PRO A 408 21.73 -3.63 3.15
C PRO A 408 22.79 -2.88 2.34
N LEU A 409 23.95 -2.65 2.93
CA LEU A 409 25.14 -2.19 2.21
C LEU A 409 25.84 -3.41 1.64
N VAL A 410 25.97 -3.47 0.31
CA VAL A 410 26.50 -4.63 -0.40
C VAL A 410 27.71 -4.28 -1.25
N VAL A 411 28.55 -5.28 -1.52
CA VAL A 411 29.66 -5.20 -2.46
C VAL A 411 29.14 -5.19 -3.90
N LEU A 412 29.53 -4.21 -4.72
CA LEU A 412 29.03 -4.07 -6.10
C LEU A 412 29.80 -4.94 -7.11
N ASN A 413 31.09 -5.12 -6.87
CA ASN A 413 32.01 -5.88 -7.73
C ASN A 413 32.79 -6.89 -6.87
N GLU A 414 32.92 -8.13 -7.36
CA GLU A 414 33.68 -9.17 -6.67
C GLU A 414 35.13 -8.71 -6.42
N VAL A 415 35.65 -8.97 -5.22
CA VAL A 415 37.06 -8.78 -4.85
C VAL A 415 37.64 -10.14 -4.51
N LYS A 416 38.60 -10.60 -5.31
CA LYS A 416 39.23 -11.92 -5.13
C LYS A 416 40.39 -11.81 -4.16
N GLU A 417 40.92 -12.95 -3.75
CA GLU A 417 42.18 -12.95 -2.98
C GLU A 417 43.33 -12.38 -3.83
N GLY A 418 44.12 -11.51 -3.21
CA GLY A 418 45.35 -10.99 -3.80
C GLY A 418 46.46 -12.03 -3.87
N GLY A 419 47.47 -11.75 -4.67
CA GLY A 419 48.66 -12.59 -4.78
C GLY A 419 49.40 -12.75 -3.44
N PHE A 420 50.19 -13.83 -3.31
CA PHE A 420 50.90 -14.18 -2.07
C PHE A 420 51.68 -13.02 -1.43
N PHE A 421 52.47 -12.28 -2.22
CA PHE A 421 53.26 -11.15 -1.71
C PHE A 421 52.41 -9.95 -1.28
N SER A 422 51.33 -9.66 -2.01
CA SER A 422 50.38 -8.59 -1.64
C SER A 422 49.71 -8.89 -0.31
N ARG A 423 49.31 -10.16 -0.07
CA ARG A 423 48.70 -10.57 1.20
C ARG A 423 49.67 -10.47 2.38
N ILE A 424 50.96 -10.78 2.19
CA ILE A 424 51.98 -10.61 3.23
C ILE A 424 52.18 -9.13 3.56
N TRP A 425 52.25 -8.27 2.54
CA TRP A 425 52.38 -6.83 2.74
C TRP A 425 51.19 -6.25 3.49
N ASP A 426 49.98 -6.64 3.10
CA ASP A 426 48.74 -6.28 3.76
C ASP A 426 48.71 -6.74 5.22
N PHE A 427 49.18 -7.95 5.51
CA PHE A 427 49.28 -8.46 6.88
C PHE A 427 50.18 -7.57 7.75
N VAL A 428 51.37 -7.22 7.25
CA VAL A 428 52.31 -6.33 7.96
C VAL A 428 51.69 -4.96 8.19
N MET A 429 51.10 -4.36 7.16
CA MET A 429 50.50 -3.04 7.24
C MET A 429 49.29 -3.01 8.18
N MET A 430 48.47 -4.06 8.18
CA MET A 430 47.32 -4.19 9.08
C MET A 430 47.76 -4.29 10.54
N LYS A 431 48.83 -5.05 10.83
CA LYS A 431 49.41 -5.15 12.17
C LYS A 431 50.01 -3.84 12.65
N ILE A 432 50.68 -3.10 11.76
CA ILE A 432 51.19 -1.77 12.07
C ILE A 432 50.04 -0.82 12.39
N SER A 433 48.98 -0.77 11.57
CA SER A 433 47.84 0.13 11.85
C SER A 433 47.12 -0.18 13.17
N GLN A 434 47.07 -1.45 13.58
CA GLN A 434 46.51 -1.89 14.85
C GLN A 434 47.39 -1.55 16.06
N LEU A 435 48.68 -1.29 15.87
CA LEU A 435 49.61 -0.89 16.93
C LEU A 435 49.54 0.63 17.23
N PHE A 436 49.02 1.42 16.29
CA PHE A 436 49.01 2.88 16.36
C PHE A 436 47.60 3.50 16.35
N SER A 437 46.54 2.67 16.30
CA SER A 437 45.14 3.07 16.55
C SER A 437 44.74 2.61 17.95
#